data_AF-A0A1M6PL80-F1
#
_entry.id   AF-A0A1M6PL80-F1
#
_cell.length_a   1.000
_cell.length_b   1.000
_cell.length_c   1.000
_cell.angle_alpha   90.00
_cell.angle_beta   90.00
_cell.angle_gamma   90.00
#
_symmetry.space_group_name_H-M   'P 1'
#
loop_
_entity.id
_entity.type
_entity.pdbx_description
1 polymer ?
#
loop_
_entity_poly.entity_id
_entity_poly.type
_entity_poly.pdbx_seq_one_letter_code
_entity_poly.pdbx_strand_id
1 'polypeptide(L)'
;MYDFSKIRISRASTKELIVENNTNYPMIDKGAHGAVFQISEDKCTKIYLDKTNCDLESTAYKKAQDSSIVPRLYEVGENYIVMEY
;
A
#
# COMPACT_ATOMS: atom_id res chain seq x y z
N MET A 1 3.74 5.06 -15.90
CA MET A 1 4.31 5.27 -14.54
C MET A 1 3.15 5.71 -13.67
N TYR A 2 2.84 4.96 -12.62
CA TYR A 2 1.70 5.27 -11.75
C TYR A 2 1.92 6.58 -10.99
N ASP A 3 0.86 7.33 -10.71
CA ASP A 3 0.95 8.65 -10.05
C ASP A 3 0.64 8.61 -8.54
N PHE A 4 0.92 7.48 -7.88
CA PHE A 4 0.73 7.28 -6.43
C PHE A 4 1.45 8.33 -5.56
N SER A 5 2.47 9.01 -6.09
CA SER A 5 3.13 10.15 -5.43
C SER A 5 2.19 11.30 -5.03
N LYS A 6 0.99 11.36 -5.63
CA LYS A 6 -0.05 12.35 -5.32
C LYS A 6 -0.95 11.93 -4.14
N ILE A 7 -0.78 10.71 -3.63
CA ILE A 7 -1.48 10.22 -2.45
C ILE A 7 -0.56 10.43 -1.25
N ARG A 8 -1.09 11.07 -0.20
CA ARG A 8 -0.35 11.33 1.03
C ARG A 8 -1.02 10.69 2.21
N ILE A 9 -0.21 10.06 3.05
CA ILE A 9 -0.62 9.44 4.30
C ILE A 9 0.03 10.23 5.44
N SER A 10 -0.77 10.69 6.39
CA SER A 10 -0.29 11.41 7.57
C SER A 10 -1.08 10.98 8.80
N ARG A 11 -0.62 11.37 10.00
CA ARG A 11 -1.23 10.95 11.26
C ARG A 11 -1.75 12.17 12.00
N ALA A 12 -3.05 12.24 12.22
CA ALA A 12 -3.68 13.34 12.98
C ALA A 12 -3.45 13.17 14.50
N SER A 13 -3.47 11.91 14.96
CA SER A 13 -3.33 11.52 16.36
C SER A 13 -2.84 10.08 16.46
N THR A 14 -2.58 9.56 17.66
CA THR A 14 -2.10 8.17 17.84
C THR A 14 -3.00 7.11 17.19
N LYS A 15 -4.29 7.40 16.99
CA LYS A 15 -5.28 6.44 16.44
C LYS A 15 -5.79 6.77 15.04
N GLU A 16 -5.54 7.96 14.52
CA GLU A 16 -6.19 8.42 13.28
C GLU A 16 -5.18 8.72 12.18
N LEU A 17 -5.30 7.96 11.08
CA LEU A 17 -4.64 8.22 9.81
C LEU A 17 -5.47 9.18 8.98
N ILE A 18 -4.82 10.16 8.36
CA ILE A 18 -5.38 11.02 7.31
C ILE A 18 -4.85 10.52 5.98
N VAL A 19 -5.75 10.44 5.00
CA VAL A 19 -5.45 10.01 3.63
C VAL A 19 -5.89 11.12 2.69
N GLU A 20 -4.93 11.75 2.02
CA GLU A 20 -5.19 12.75 0.98
C GLU A 20 -4.95 12.09 -0.37
N ASN A 21 -6.03 11.77 -1.08
CA ASN A 21 -5.95 11.12 -2.38
C ASN A 21 -6.29 12.11 -3.50
N ASN A 22 -5.25 12.64 -4.16
CA ASN A 22 -5.40 13.54 -5.32
C ASN A 22 -5.32 12.78 -6.66
N THR A 23 -5.78 11.52 -6.69
CA THR A 23 -5.85 10.67 -7.87
C THR A 23 -7.28 10.15 -8.07
N ASN A 24 -7.50 9.40 -9.14
CA ASN A 24 -8.78 8.70 -9.38
C ASN A 24 -8.78 7.25 -8.86
N TYR A 25 -7.71 6.82 -8.17
CA TYR A 25 -7.65 5.45 -7.64
C TYR A 25 -8.59 5.33 -6.43
N PRO A 26 -9.58 4.43 -6.45
CA PRO A 26 -10.46 4.25 -5.32
C PRO A 26 -9.69 3.66 -4.13
N MET A 27 -9.89 4.24 -2.95
CA MET A 27 -9.39 3.67 -1.71
C MET A 27 -10.30 2.49 -1.33
N ILE A 28 -9.71 1.30 -1.22
CA ILE A 28 -10.43 0.06 -0.92
C ILE A 28 -10.29 -0.33 0.55
N ASP A 29 -9.20 0.07 1.21
CA ASP A 29 -8.99 -0.20 2.64
C ASP A 29 -8.14 0.89 3.31
N LYS A 30 -8.30 1.03 4.62
CA LYS A 30 -7.53 1.94 5.48
C LYS A 30 -7.14 1.21 6.77
N GLY A 31 -5.89 0.77 6.82
CA GLY A 31 -5.30 0.12 7.98
C GLY A 31 -4.67 1.09 8.98
N ALA A 32 -3.99 0.57 10.01
CA ALA A 32 -3.35 1.36 11.06
C ALA A 32 -2.02 2.03 10.65
N HIS A 33 -1.41 1.57 9.56
CA HIS A 33 -0.09 2.00 9.08
C HIS A 33 -0.10 2.47 7.62
N GLY A 34 -1.27 2.52 6.97
CA GLY A 34 -1.39 2.85 5.56
C GLY A 34 -2.79 2.65 5.02
N ALA A 35 -2.97 2.93 3.74
CA ALA A 35 -4.22 2.73 3.01
C ALA A 35 -3.96 2.01 1.69
N VAL A 36 -4.94 1.23 1.24
CA VAL A 36 -4.88 0.43 0.02
C VAL A 36 -5.78 1.06 -1.04
N PHE A 37 -5.28 1.16 -2.26
CA PHE A 37 -5.97 1.72 -3.42
C PHE A 37 -5.94 0.72 -4.57
N GLN A 38 -7.05 0.60 -5.29
CA GLN A 38 -7.07 -0.19 -6.52
C GLN A 38 -6.51 0.63 -7.68
N ILE A 39 -5.55 0.08 -8.42
CA ILE A 39 -4.77 0.81 -9.44
C ILE A 39 -5.02 0.28 -10.86
N SER A 40 -5.54 -0.94 -10.96
CA SER A 40 -6.09 -1.59 -12.14
C SER A 40 -7.04 -2.70 -11.68
N GLU A 41 -7.66 -3.42 -12.63
CA GLU A 41 -8.58 -4.52 -12.32
C GLU A 41 -7.92 -5.64 -11.50
N ASP A 42 -6.62 -5.87 -11.71
CA ASP A 42 -5.83 -6.97 -11.18
C ASP A 42 -4.78 -6.57 -10.12
N LYS A 43 -4.69 -5.27 -9.79
CA LYS A 43 -3.65 -4.76 -8.88
C LYS A 43 -4.17 -3.71 -7.93
N CYS A 44 -3.59 -3.74 -6.74
CA CYS A 44 -3.71 -2.70 -5.75
C CYS A 44 -2.33 -2.20 -5.29
N THR A 45 -2.31 -1.01 -4.73
CA THR A 45 -1.14 -0.44 -4.07
C THR A 45 -1.49 -0.13 -2.63
N LYS A 46 -0.61 -0.49 -1.70
CA LYS A 46 -0.71 -0.06 -0.31
C LYS A 46 0.33 1.03 -0.08
N ILE A 47 -0.13 2.20 0.36
CA ILE A 47 0.73 3.34 0.67
C ILE A 47 0.81 3.48 2.19
N TYR A 48 2.04 3.56 2.68
CA TYR A 48 2.37 3.52 4.10
C TYR A 48 2.62 4.91 4.65
N LEU A 49 2.36 5.06 5.95
CA LEU A 49 2.77 6.24 6.71
C LEU A 49 4.29 6.33 6.86
N ASP A 50 4.95 5.18 7.01
CA ASP A 50 6.37 5.09 7.28
C ASP A 50 7.02 3.89 6.59
N LYS A 51 8.30 4.07 6.25
CA LYS A 51 9.12 3.07 5.56
C LYS A 51 9.31 1.79 6.37
N THR A 52 9.37 1.88 7.70
CA THR A 52 9.61 0.72 8.56
C THR A 52 8.50 -0.31 8.41
N ASN A 53 7.23 0.13 8.44
CA ASN A 53 6.09 -0.76 8.22
C ASN A 53 6.06 -1.31 6.78
N CYS A 54 6.43 -0.49 5.80
CA CYS A 54 6.55 -0.93 4.40
C CYS A 54 7.60 -2.03 4.22
N ASP A 55 8.79 -1.87 4.83
CA ASP A 55 9.88 -2.83 4.78
C ASP A 55 9.51 -4.16 5.45
N LEU A 56 8.86 -4.09 6.62
CA LEU A 56 8.42 -5.28 7.36
C LEU A 56 7.40 -6.09 6.55
N GLU A 57 6.36 -5.43 6.02
CA GLU A 57 5.31 -6.10 5.27
C GLU A 57 5.82 -6.60 3.91
N SER A 58 6.62 -5.81 3.18
CA SER A 58 7.22 -6.25 1.93
C SER A 58 8.17 -7.44 2.11
N THR A 59 8.88 -7.52 3.24
CA THR A 59 9.70 -8.69 3.59
C THR A 59 8.84 -9.92 3.83
N ALA A 60 7.70 -9.78 4.50
CA ALA A 60 6.76 -10.88 4.70
C ALA A 60 6.18 -11.37 3.36
N TYR A 61 5.74 -10.44 2.50
CA TYR A 61 5.27 -10.77 1.15
C TYR A 61 6.33 -11.52 0.33
N LYS A 62 7.57 -11.00 0.30
CA LYS A 62 8.69 -11.63 -0.43
C LYS A 62 8.95 -13.06 0.01
N LYS A 63 8.92 -13.33 1.32
CA LYS A 63 9.14 -14.68 1.87
C LYS A 63 7.98 -15.64 1.60
N ALA A 64 6.78 -15.10 1.41
CA ALA A 64 5.58 -15.91 1.28
C ALA A 64 5.09 -16.05 -0.17
N GLN A 65 5.86 -15.58 -1.17
CA GLN A 65 5.49 -15.66 -2.59
C GLN A 65 5.32 -17.10 -3.12
N ASP A 66 5.88 -18.11 -2.46
CA ASP A 66 5.66 -19.52 -2.84
C ASP A 66 4.27 -20.03 -2.44
N SER A 67 3.52 -19.27 -1.64
CA SER A 67 2.19 -19.62 -1.19
C SER A 67 1.11 -19.17 -2.17
N SER A 68 0.15 -20.04 -2.46
CA SER A 68 -0.97 -19.73 -3.36
C SER A 68 -2.04 -18.83 -2.76
N ILE A 69 -1.98 -18.57 -1.44
CA ILE A 69 -2.94 -17.70 -0.73
C ILE A 69 -2.42 -16.27 -0.53
N VAL A 70 -1.14 -16.04 -0.82
CA VAL A 70 -0.51 -14.73 -0.67
C VAL A 70 -0.51 -14.04 -2.04
N PRO A 71 -1.04 -12.81 -2.13
CA PRO A 71 -1.05 -12.07 -3.39
C PRO A 71 0.35 -11.91 -3.97
N ARG A 72 0.44 -11.93 -5.31
CA ARG A 72 1.70 -11.66 -6.00
C ARG A 72 2.21 -10.26 -5.70
N LEU A 73 3.47 -10.16 -5.28
CA LEU A 73 4.14 -8.88 -5.05
C LEU A 73 4.85 -8.46 -6.35
N TYR A 74 4.41 -7.33 -6.92
CA TYR A 74 4.96 -6.82 -8.17
C TYR A 74 6.08 -5.80 -7.94
N GLU A 75 5.92 -4.93 -6.95
CA GLU A 75 6.84 -3.81 -6.73
C GLU A 75 6.91 -3.44 -5.24
N VAL A 76 8.07 -2.97 -4.81
CA VAL A 76 8.30 -2.36 -3.49
C VAL A 76 9.02 -1.04 -3.71
N GLY A 77 8.33 0.06 -3.42
CA GLY A 77 8.88 1.41 -3.41
C GLY A 77 9.34 1.83 -2.02
N GLU A 78 9.57 3.14 -1.86
CA GLU A 78 10.04 3.69 -0.58
C GLU A 78 9.00 3.59 0.54
N ASN A 79 7.74 3.91 0.23
CA ASN A 79 6.62 3.87 1.17
C ASN A 79 5.37 3.23 0.54
N TYR A 80 5.55 2.33 -0.42
CA TYR A 80 4.44 1.60 -1.03
C TYR A 80 4.84 0.21 -1.50
N ILE A 81 3.83 -0.66 -1.62
CA ILE A 81 3.95 -1.93 -2.34
C ILE A 81 2.85 -2.03 -3.38
N VAL A 82 3.15 -2.64 -4.53
CA VAL A 82 2.15 -3.01 -5.53
C VAL A 82 1.97 -4.52 -5.49
N MET A 83 0.73 -4.96 -5.35
CA MET A 83 0.37 -6.37 -5.20
C MET A 83 -0.88 -6.71 -6.00
N GLU A 84 -1.07 -8.00 -6.24
CA GLU A 84 -2.29 -8.57 -6.82
C GLU A 84 -3.53 -8.19 -5.99
N TYR A 85 -4.64 -7.92 -6.69
CA TYR A 85 -5.94 -7.59 -6.08
C TYR A 85 -6.81 -8.84 -5.90
#